data_AF-A0A6L8T1J5-F1
#
_entry.id   AF-A0A6L8T1J5-F1
#
_cell.length_a   1.000
_cell.length_b   1.000
_cell.length_c   1.000
_cell.angle_alpha   90.00
_cell.angle_beta   90.00
_cell.angle_gamma   90.00
#
_symmetry.space_group_name_H-M   'P 1'
#
loop_
_entity.id
_entity.type
_entity.pdbx_description
1 polymer ?
#
loop_
_entity_poly.entity_id
_entity_poly.type
_entity_poly.pdbx_seq_one_letter_code
_entity_poly.pdbx_strand_id
1 'polypeptide(L)'
;MENQNQTPHKRRVRYKGKYPKKFEEKYKELQPEKYKDTIEHVIQKGNTPAGMHISIMVKEILDFLNIQPGETGFDATLGYGGHTKAMLQCLNGKGHIYATDVDPEESAKTKKRLAEQGFGEELLTVKLQNFCTIDEIAKEVGGFDFILADLGVSSMQIDNPKRGFSFKTDGPLDLRLNQETGISAAQRLDTISREELAGMLCENSDEPYCEELAKAITDEIRRGNHIDTTTKLRQVIEKTLDFLPEKEKKETIKKTCQRTFQALRIDVNHEFEVLYEFMEKLPDALRPGGRVAILTFHSGEDKLVKKALKSGYKEGIYSDYAKDVIRPSAKECTQNPRARSTKMRWAIKAE
;
A
#
# COMPACT_ATOMS: atom_id res chain seq x y z
N MET A 1 -34.75 -34.83 14.81
CA MET A 1 -34.91 -34.15 13.52
C MET A 1 -34.37 -32.74 13.71
N GLU A 2 -33.08 -32.54 13.46
CA GLU A 2 -32.44 -31.22 13.58
C GLU A 2 -32.66 -30.45 12.27
N ASN A 3 -33.39 -29.33 12.39
CA ASN A 3 -33.60 -28.39 11.31
C ASN A 3 -32.26 -27.68 11.03
N GLN A 4 -31.58 -28.09 9.96
CA GLN A 4 -30.47 -27.34 9.40
C GLN A 4 -30.97 -25.98 8.92
N ASN A 5 -30.42 -24.91 9.52
CA ASN A 5 -30.56 -23.53 9.05
C ASN A 5 -30.07 -23.43 7.60
N GLN A 6 -30.98 -23.57 6.63
CA GLN A 6 -30.72 -23.22 5.24
C GLN A 6 -30.62 -21.70 5.14
N THR A 7 -29.39 -21.18 5.10
CA THR A 7 -29.15 -19.79 4.69
C THR A 7 -29.86 -19.53 3.36
N PRO A 8 -30.77 -18.53 3.28
CA PRO A 8 -31.56 -18.30 2.08
C PRO A 8 -30.63 -18.03 0.88
N HIS A 9 -30.80 -18.81 -0.18
CA HIS A 9 -29.98 -18.73 -1.39
C HIS A 9 -30.18 -17.37 -2.08
N LYS A 10 -29.32 -16.40 -1.74
CA LYS A 10 -29.37 -15.04 -2.29
C LYS A 10 -29.07 -15.09 -3.80
N ARG A 11 -30.06 -14.73 -4.62
CA ARG A 11 -29.95 -14.73 -6.09
C ARG A 11 -28.80 -13.79 -6.51
N ARG A 12 -27.91 -14.27 -7.38
CA ARG A 12 -26.75 -13.50 -7.88
C ARG A 12 -27.23 -12.22 -8.58
N VAL A 13 -26.58 -11.10 -8.31
CA VAL A 13 -26.84 -9.82 -8.99
C VAL A 13 -26.42 -9.96 -10.46
N ARG A 14 -27.35 -9.76 -11.40
CA ARG A 14 -27.04 -9.73 -12.84
C ARG A 14 -26.56 -8.32 -13.20
N TYR A 15 -25.36 -8.20 -13.76
CA TYR A 15 -24.83 -6.93 -14.28
C TYR A 15 -25.25 -6.71 -15.73
N LYS A 16 -25.33 -5.44 -16.16
CA LYS A 16 -25.69 -5.07 -17.53
C LYS A 16 -24.51 -5.31 -18.48
N GLY A 17 -24.62 -6.31 -19.35
CA GLY A 17 -23.67 -6.60 -20.43
C GLY A 17 -22.89 -7.91 -20.24
N LYS A 18 -21.89 -8.14 -21.11
CA LYS A 18 -21.11 -9.39 -21.15
C LYS A 18 -20.10 -9.54 -20.00
N TYR A 19 -19.66 -8.44 -19.40
CA TYR A 19 -18.65 -8.41 -18.32
C TYR A 19 -19.03 -7.40 -17.23
N PRO A 20 -18.72 -7.67 -15.95
CA PRO A 20 -18.98 -6.75 -14.84
C PRO A 20 -18.09 -5.51 -14.98
N LYS A 21 -18.68 -4.32 -14.79
CA LYS A 21 -17.94 -3.04 -14.95
C LYS A 21 -17.66 -2.37 -13.62
N LYS A 22 -18.57 -2.51 -12.65
CA LYS A 22 -18.43 -1.92 -11.30
C LYS A 22 -17.79 -2.91 -10.32
N PHE A 23 -17.13 -2.39 -9.29
CA PHE A 23 -16.47 -3.21 -8.27
C PHE A 23 -17.44 -4.18 -7.61
N GLU A 24 -18.64 -3.73 -7.25
CA GLU A 24 -19.66 -4.53 -6.57
C GLU A 24 -20.23 -5.66 -7.46
N GLU A 25 -20.12 -5.52 -8.78
CA GLU A 25 -20.58 -6.51 -9.75
C GLU A 25 -19.56 -7.64 -9.94
N LYS A 26 -18.30 -7.44 -9.54
CA LYS A 26 -17.18 -8.38 -9.71
C LYS A 26 -17.12 -9.46 -8.62
N TYR A 27 -18.28 -9.97 -8.19
CA TYR A 27 -18.39 -10.94 -7.09
C TYR A 27 -17.52 -12.20 -7.24
N LYS A 28 -17.18 -12.59 -8.48
CA LYS A 28 -16.27 -13.73 -8.73
C LYS A 28 -14.81 -13.37 -8.43
N GLU A 29 -14.38 -12.17 -8.80
CA GLU A 29 -13.02 -11.67 -8.52
C GLU A 29 -12.86 -11.41 -7.01
N LEU A 30 -13.92 -10.91 -6.36
CA LEU A 30 -13.95 -10.66 -4.90
C LEU A 30 -14.00 -11.92 -4.03
N GLN A 31 -14.17 -13.11 -4.63
CA GLN A 31 -14.21 -14.40 -3.93
C GLN A 31 -13.23 -15.38 -4.57
N PRO A 32 -11.91 -15.10 -4.51
CA PRO A 32 -10.92 -15.85 -5.27
C PRO A 32 -10.87 -17.33 -4.91
N GLU A 33 -11.09 -17.66 -3.64
CA GLU A 33 -11.10 -19.05 -3.15
C GLU A 33 -12.22 -19.90 -3.80
N LYS A 34 -13.32 -19.26 -4.20
CA LYS A 34 -14.50 -19.91 -4.77
C LYS A 34 -14.49 -19.96 -6.30
N TYR A 35 -13.74 -19.08 -6.95
CA TYR A 35 -13.78 -18.88 -8.41
C TYR A 35 -12.39 -18.88 -9.06
N LYS A 36 -11.57 -19.88 -8.73
CA LYS A 36 -10.18 -20.02 -9.19
C LYS A 36 -10.01 -19.84 -10.70
N ASP A 37 -10.84 -20.47 -11.52
CA ASP A 37 -10.77 -20.33 -12.99
C ASP A 37 -10.97 -18.88 -13.48
N THR A 38 -11.82 -18.11 -12.81
CA THR A 38 -12.05 -16.70 -13.16
C THR A 38 -10.83 -15.85 -12.78
N ILE A 39 -10.21 -16.16 -11.64
CA ILE A 39 -8.98 -15.51 -11.18
C ILE A 39 -7.83 -15.78 -12.16
N GLU A 40 -7.60 -17.04 -12.51
CA GLU A 40 -6.57 -17.44 -13.46
C GLU A 40 -6.75 -16.76 -14.81
N HIS A 41 -7.97 -16.69 -15.33
CA HIS A 41 -8.25 -16.02 -16.62
C HIS A 41 -7.99 -14.51 -16.58
N VAL A 42 -8.26 -13.85 -15.45
CA VAL A 42 -7.97 -12.41 -15.29
C VAL A 42 -6.47 -12.17 -15.20
N ILE A 43 -5.75 -13.00 -14.45
CA ILE A 43 -4.28 -12.95 -14.31
C ILE A 43 -3.59 -13.24 -15.66
N GLN A 44 -4.06 -14.24 -16.41
CA GLN A 44 -3.53 -14.57 -17.75
C GLN A 44 -3.65 -13.41 -18.75
N LYS A 45 -4.63 -12.53 -18.55
CA LYS A 45 -4.80 -11.31 -19.34
C LYS A 45 -3.93 -10.13 -18.87
N GLY A 46 -3.04 -10.34 -17.89
CA GLY A 46 -2.19 -9.30 -17.32
C GLY A 46 -2.94 -8.29 -16.45
N ASN A 47 -4.10 -8.68 -15.91
CA ASN A 47 -4.87 -7.84 -14.99
C ASN A 47 -4.82 -8.42 -13.58
N THR A 48 -4.82 -7.55 -12.58
CA THR A 48 -5.06 -7.93 -11.19
C THR A 48 -6.57 -8.08 -10.98
N PRO A 49 -7.08 -9.24 -10.52
CA PRO A 49 -8.48 -9.39 -10.15
C PRO A 49 -8.89 -8.38 -9.08
N ALA A 50 -10.09 -7.83 -9.19
CA ALA A 50 -10.60 -6.88 -8.21
C ALA A 50 -10.65 -7.49 -6.81
N GLY A 51 -10.10 -6.76 -5.83
CA GLY A 51 -10.01 -7.25 -4.44
C GLY A 51 -8.89 -8.27 -4.23
N MET A 52 -7.98 -8.44 -5.20
CA MET A 52 -6.71 -9.16 -5.01
C MET A 52 -5.53 -8.22 -5.15
N HIS A 53 -4.41 -8.60 -4.55
CA HIS A 53 -3.12 -7.97 -4.77
C HIS A 53 -2.12 -9.05 -5.21
N ILE A 54 -1.42 -8.79 -6.31
CA ILE A 54 -0.31 -9.63 -6.76
C ILE A 54 0.95 -8.99 -6.20
N SER A 55 1.61 -9.69 -5.27
CA SER A 55 2.86 -9.23 -4.66
C SER A 55 3.93 -8.98 -5.72
N ILE A 56 4.66 -7.89 -5.54
CA ILE A 56 5.67 -7.39 -6.49
C ILE A 56 7.06 -7.84 -6.03
N MET A 57 7.92 -8.20 -6.98
CA MET A 57 9.33 -8.56 -6.76
C MET A 57 9.53 -9.69 -5.74
N VAL A 58 8.59 -10.63 -5.65
CA VAL A 58 8.62 -11.74 -4.67
C VAL A 58 9.92 -12.52 -4.77
N LYS A 59 10.35 -12.85 -5.99
CA LYS A 59 11.57 -13.64 -6.20
C LYS A 59 12.81 -12.85 -5.72
N GLU A 60 12.94 -11.60 -6.14
CA GLU A 60 14.06 -10.74 -5.77
C GLU A 60 14.14 -10.53 -4.26
N ILE A 61 12.98 -10.39 -3.58
CA ILE A 61 12.90 -10.30 -2.12
C ILE A 61 13.40 -11.60 -1.48
N LEU A 62 12.89 -12.76 -1.89
CA LEU A 62 13.28 -14.04 -1.29
C LEU A 62 14.75 -14.38 -1.57
N ASP A 63 15.24 -14.12 -2.78
CA ASP A 63 16.64 -14.33 -3.16
C ASP A 63 17.57 -13.48 -2.29
N PHE A 64 17.17 -12.24 -1.97
CA PHE A 64 17.96 -11.35 -1.11
C PHE A 64 17.86 -11.71 0.38
N LEU A 65 16.63 -11.84 0.91
CA LEU A 65 16.42 -12.14 2.32
C LEU A 65 17.01 -13.50 2.69
N ASN A 66 17.02 -14.45 1.74
CA ASN A 66 17.61 -15.78 1.86
C ASN A 66 17.25 -16.44 3.21
N ILE A 67 15.93 -16.49 3.43
CA ILE A 67 15.28 -16.91 4.67
C ILE A 67 15.56 -18.40 4.93
N GLN A 68 15.93 -18.71 6.18
CA GLN A 68 16.22 -20.07 6.64
C GLN A 68 15.17 -20.58 7.64
N PRO A 69 14.91 -21.91 7.67
CA PRO A 69 14.08 -22.50 8.71
C PRO A 69 14.60 -22.21 10.12
N GLY A 70 13.73 -21.75 11.01
CA GLY A 70 14.03 -21.39 12.39
C GLY A 70 14.17 -19.88 12.63
N GLU A 71 14.27 -19.08 11.57
CA GLU A 71 14.40 -17.63 11.66
C GLU A 71 13.10 -16.93 12.11
N THR A 72 13.27 -15.75 12.69
CA THR A 72 12.21 -14.83 13.10
C THR A 72 12.16 -13.65 12.14
N GLY A 73 11.03 -13.47 11.48
CA GLY A 73 10.82 -12.43 10.46
C GLY A 73 9.88 -11.32 10.91
N PHE A 74 10.01 -10.16 10.26
CA PHE A 74 9.03 -9.08 10.34
C PHE A 74 8.50 -8.70 8.95
N ASP A 75 7.17 -8.64 8.81
CA ASP A 75 6.50 -8.06 7.64
C ASP A 75 5.80 -6.78 8.06
N ALA A 76 6.39 -5.63 7.73
CA ALA A 76 5.89 -4.32 8.12
C ALA A 76 4.52 -3.99 7.51
N THR A 77 4.13 -4.64 6.41
CA THR A 77 2.99 -4.24 5.58
C THR A 77 2.25 -5.48 5.08
N LEU A 78 1.59 -6.19 5.99
CA LEU A 78 0.91 -7.47 5.72
C LEU A 78 0.05 -7.41 4.46
N GLY A 79 -0.82 -6.40 4.34
CA GLY A 79 -1.67 -6.19 3.17
C GLY A 79 -2.49 -7.43 2.80
N TYR A 80 -2.31 -7.95 1.58
CA TYR A 80 -2.94 -9.19 1.13
C TYR A 80 -2.24 -10.47 1.64
N GLY A 81 -1.06 -10.36 2.26
CA GLY A 81 -0.29 -11.48 2.79
C GLY A 81 0.41 -12.32 1.73
N GLY A 82 0.56 -11.80 0.51
CA GLY A 82 1.22 -12.52 -0.59
C GLY A 82 2.72 -12.71 -0.32
N HIS A 83 3.41 -11.66 0.15
CA HIS A 83 4.82 -11.74 0.55
C HIS A 83 4.97 -12.54 1.84
N THR A 84 4.15 -12.28 2.85
CA THR A 84 4.14 -13.04 4.11
C THR A 84 4.02 -14.54 3.86
N LYS A 85 3.08 -14.95 2.99
CA LYS A 85 2.92 -16.35 2.59
C LYS A 85 4.19 -16.91 1.97
N ALA A 86 4.81 -16.18 1.04
CA ALA A 86 6.02 -16.63 0.36
C ALA A 86 7.20 -16.78 1.34
N MET A 87 7.33 -15.86 2.31
CA MET A 87 8.34 -15.93 3.37
C MET A 87 8.06 -17.10 4.34
N LEU A 88 6.81 -17.32 4.74
CA LEU A 88 6.40 -18.45 5.59
C LEU A 88 6.69 -19.81 4.93
N GLN A 89 6.61 -19.90 3.61
CA GLN A 89 6.97 -21.11 2.87
C GLN A 89 8.47 -21.42 2.99
N CYS A 90 9.34 -20.41 3.03
CA CYS A 90 10.79 -20.60 3.22
C CYS A 90 11.13 -21.14 4.62
N LEU A 91 10.33 -20.77 5.64
CA LEU A 91 10.51 -21.24 7.01
C LEU A 91 10.26 -22.74 7.20
N ASN A 92 9.56 -23.41 6.27
CA ASN A 92 9.27 -24.85 6.32
C ASN A 92 8.67 -25.29 7.68
N GLY A 93 7.78 -24.48 8.24
CA GLY A 93 7.12 -24.74 9.53
C GLY A 93 8.02 -24.56 10.76
N LYS A 94 9.22 -23.97 10.61
CA LYS A 94 10.13 -23.66 11.72
C LYS A 94 10.49 -22.18 11.71
N GLY A 95 10.32 -21.51 12.84
CA GLY A 95 10.48 -20.06 12.92
C GLY A 95 9.13 -19.36 13.01
N HIS A 96 9.12 -18.04 12.89
CA HIS A 96 7.91 -17.25 13.11
C HIS A 96 7.98 -15.92 12.35
N ILE A 97 6.86 -15.43 11.83
CA ILE A 97 6.76 -14.08 11.27
C ILE A 97 5.83 -13.23 12.12
N TYR A 98 6.27 -12.04 12.47
CA TYR A 98 5.43 -10.98 13.02
C TYR A 98 5.06 -10.03 11.90
N ALA A 99 3.77 -9.77 11.70
CA ALA A 99 3.29 -8.91 10.64
C ALA A 99 2.45 -7.76 11.20
N THR A 100 2.64 -6.56 10.66
CA THR A 100 1.83 -5.38 10.99
C THR A 100 1.02 -4.89 9.81
N ASP A 101 -0.12 -4.31 10.12
CA ASP A 101 -0.92 -3.50 9.20
C ASP A 101 -1.77 -2.53 10.03
N VAL A 102 -2.17 -1.43 9.42
CA VAL A 102 -3.03 -0.43 10.06
C VAL A 102 -4.50 -0.60 9.67
N ASP A 103 -4.80 -1.43 8.67
CA ASP A 103 -6.14 -1.63 8.11
C ASP A 103 -6.85 -2.80 8.83
N PRO A 104 -7.80 -2.54 9.74
CA PRO A 104 -8.45 -3.60 10.52
C PRO A 104 -9.28 -4.55 9.65
N GLU A 105 -9.91 -4.03 8.59
CA GLU A 105 -10.77 -4.82 7.71
C GLU A 105 -9.95 -5.81 6.89
N GLU A 106 -8.87 -5.33 6.26
CA GLU A 106 -8.03 -6.18 5.41
C GLU A 106 -7.14 -7.12 6.24
N SER A 107 -6.65 -6.68 7.40
CA SER A 107 -5.90 -7.54 8.34
C SER A 107 -6.69 -8.77 8.76
N ALA A 108 -7.95 -8.59 9.15
CA ALA A 108 -8.80 -9.69 9.58
C ALA A 108 -9.05 -10.70 8.45
N LYS A 109 -9.29 -10.22 7.22
CA LYS A 109 -9.47 -11.07 6.03
C LYS A 109 -8.18 -11.82 5.69
N THR A 110 -7.03 -11.15 5.72
CA THR A 110 -5.73 -11.75 5.40
C THR A 110 -5.33 -12.78 6.44
N LYS A 111 -5.46 -12.49 7.75
CA LYS A 111 -5.20 -13.45 8.84
C LYS A 111 -6.02 -14.72 8.66
N LYS A 112 -7.33 -14.58 8.40
CA LYS A 112 -8.21 -15.73 8.14
C LYS A 112 -7.76 -16.54 6.93
N ARG A 113 -7.46 -15.89 5.81
CA ARG A 113 -7.02 -16.55 4.57
C ARG A 113 -5.71 -17.32 4.74
N LEU A 114 -4.75 -16.78 5.49
CA LEU A 114 -3.47 -17.44 5.76
C LEU A 114 -3.65 -18.64 6.71
N ALA A 115 -4.48 -18.51 7.75
CA ALA A 115 -4.80 -19.61 8.65
C ALA A 115 -5.49 -20.79 7.91
N GLU A 116 -6.44 -20.50 7.01
CA GLU A 116 -7.09 -21.51 6.15
C GLU A 116 -6.11 -22.24 5.21
N GLN A 117 -4.92 -21.66 4.98
CA GLN A 117 -3.84 -22.27 4.18
C GLN A 117 -2.79 -23.01 5.03
N GLY A 118 -3.01 -23.14 6.34
CA GLY A 118 -2.11 -23.84 7.26
C GLY A 118 -1.02 -22.96 7.87
N PHE A 119 -1.14 -21.63 7.77
CA PHE A 119 -0.26 -20.69 8.46
C PHE A 119 -0.98 -20.11 9.67
N GLY A 120 -1.03 -20.88 10.76
CA GLY A 120 -1.71 -20.51 11.99
C GLY A 120 -0.88 -19.61 12.90
N GLU A 121 -1.38 -19.40 14.11
CA GLU A 121 -0.76 -18.52 15.13
C GLU A 121 0.58 -19.06 15.64
N GLU A 122 0.90 -20.33 15.37
CA GLU A 122 2.21 -20.92 15.64
C GLU A 122 3.32 -20.41 14.69
N LEU A 123 2.97 -19.98 13.48
CA LEU A 123 3.91 -19.48 12.47
C LEU A 123 3.80 -17.97 12.22
N LEU A 124 2.62 -17.38 12.50
CA LEU A 124 2.32 -15.99 12.15
C LEU A 124 1.57 -15.27 13.26
N THR A 125 2.15 -14.17 13.73
CA THR A 125 1.48 -13.21 14.62
C THR A 125 1.16 -11.93 13.85
N VAL A 126 -0.12 -11.61 13.71
CA VAL A 126 -0.58 -10.35 13.09
C VAL A 126 -0.93 -9.33 14.18
N LYS A 127 -0.34 -8.14 14.12
CA LYS A 127 -0.59 -7.02 15.03
C LYS A 127 -1.22 -5.86 14.24
N LEU A 128 -2.36 -5.36 14.70
CA LEU A 128 -2.99 -4.16 14.14
C LEU A 128 -2.28 -2.91 14.69
N GLN A 129 -1.13 -2.59 14.13
CA GLN A 129 -0.23 -1.53 14.56
C GLN A 129 0.44 -0.91 13.34
N ASN A 130 0.95 0.31 13.50
CA ASN A 130 1.80 0.91 12.49
C ASN A 130 3.20 0.28 12.54
N PHE A 131 3.82 0.00 11.40
CA PHE A 131 5.16 -0.59 11.36
C PHE A 131 6.24 0.28 12.03
N CYS A 132 6.02 1.58 12.24
CA CYS A 132 6.95 2.39 13.03
C CYS A 132 7.07 1.93 14.50
N THR A 133 6.16 1.09 15.00
CA THR A 133 6.25 0.46 16.34
C THR A 133 7.09 -0.82 16.35
N ILE A 134 7.87 -1.08 15.30
CA ILE A 134 8.73 -2.27 15.18
C ILE A 134 9.60 -2.52 16.42
N ASP A 135 10.04 -1.47 17.11
CA ASP A 135 10.88 -1.58 18.30
C ASP A 135 10.17 -2.27 19.47
N GLU A 136 8.85 -2.10 19.60
CA GLU A 136 8.04 -2.77 20.62
C GLU A 136 8.04 -4.29 20.40
N ILE A 137 7.83 -4.71 19.16
CA ILE A 137 7.79 -6.12 18.78
C ILE A 137 9.21 -6.70 18.85
N ALA A 138 10.22 -5.96 18.38
CA ALA A 138 11.62 -6.40 18.45
C ALA A 138 12.08 -6.64 19.89
N LYS A 139 11.66 -5.80 20.85
CA LYS A 139 11.93 -5.99 22.28
C LYS A 139 11.29 -7.27 22.84
N GLU A 140 10.09 -7.63 22.36
CA GLU A 140 9.39 -8.87 22.75
C GLU A 140 10.13 -10.12 22.24
N VAL A 141 10.68 -10.08 21.03
CA VAL A 141 11.15 -11.29 20.31
C VAL A 141 12.68 -11.40 20.18
N GLY A 142 13.42 -10.40 20.67
CA GLY A 142 14.88 -10.34 20.57
C GLY A 142 15.37 -10.02 19.16
N GLY A 143 14.64 -9.16 18.43
CA GLY A 143 14.96 -8.74 17.07
C GLY A 143 14.65 -9.76 15.97
N PHE A 144 14.91 -9.37 14.73
CA PHE A 144 14.53 -10.11 13.52
C PHE A 144 15.75 -10.49 12.67
N ASP A 145 15.71 -11.70 12.11
CA ASP A 145 16.71 -12.20 11.16
C ASP A 145 16.42 -11.66 9.74
N PHE A 146 15.14 -11.42 9.41
CA PHE A 146 14.74 -10.78 8.17
C PHE A 146 13.56 -9.82 8.34
N ILE A 147 13.55 -8.75 7.55
CA ILE A 147 12.50 -7.71 7.58
C ILE A 147 12.08 -7.37 6.14
N LEU A 148 10.78 -7.28 5.90
CA LEU A 148 10.19 -6.75 4.68
C LEU A 148 9.34 -5.52 4.99
N ALA A 149 9.43 -4.49 4.14
CA ALA A 149 8.45 -3.41 4.06
C ALA A 149 8.05 -3.13 2.61
N ASP A 150 6.78 -3.37 2.25
CA ASP A 150 6.18 -3.07 0.96
C ASP A 150 5.32 -1.79 1.08
N LEU A 151 5.94 -0.64 0.88
CA LEU A 151 5.34 0.66 1.21
C LEU A 151 4.18 1.05 0.27
N GLY A 152 3.30 1.91 0.75
CA GLY A 152 2.20 2.45 -0.05
C GLY A 152 0.89 1.69 0.15
N VAL A 153 0.06 1.68 -0.90
CA VAL A 153 -1.34 1.22 -0.82
C VAL A 153 -1.55 -0.12 -1.50
N SER A 154 -2.35 -0.97 -0.87
CA SER A 154 -2.70 -2.27 -1.43
C SER A 154 -3.69 -2.13 -2.59
N SER A 155 -3.73 -3.16 -3.44
CA SER A 155 -4.68 -3.16 -4.55
C SER A 155 -6.14 -3.18 -4.09
N MET A 156 -6.41 -3.83 -2.96
CA MET A 156 -7.73 -3.92 -2.37
C MET A 156 -8.24 -2.53 -1.94
N GLN A 157 -7.36 -1.69 -1.41
CA GLN A 157 -7.67 -0.31 -1.03
C GLN A 157 -7.97 0.57 -2.24
N ILE A 158 -7.16 0.47 -3.30
CA ILE A 158 -7.37 1.24 -4.55
C ILE A 158 -8.67 0.85 -5.26
N ASP A 159 -8.96 -0.45 -5.30
CA ASP A 159 -10.07 -0.98 -6.09
C ASP A 159 -11.43 -0.77 -5.43
N ASN A 160 -11.47 -0.68 -4.09
CA ASN A 160 -12.69 -0.43 -3.32
C ASN A 160 -13.05 1.08 -3.34
N PRO A 161 -14.11 1.50 -4.05
CA PRO A 161 -14.45 2.93 -4.17
C PRO A 161 -14.79 3.58 -2.83
N LYS A 162 -15.23 2.80 -1.83
CA LYS A 162 -15.56 3.31 -0.49
C LYS A 162 -14.34 3.83 0.28
N ARG A 163 -13.13 3.48 -0.16
CA ARG A 163 -11.88 3.93 0.46
C ARG A 163 -11.35 5.25 -0.10
N GLY A 164 -11.86 5.68 -1.27
CA GLY A 164 -11.50 6.98 -1.84
C GLY A 164 -10.12 7.09 -2.50
N PHE A 165 -9.32 6.01 -2.58
CA PHE A 165 -7.96 6.06 -3.15
C PHE A 165 -7.88 6.28 -4.67
N SER A 166 -9.02 6.27 -5.39
CA SER A 166 -9.06 6.38 -6.85
C SER A 166 -9.93 7.54 -7.30
N PHE A 167 -9.38 8.38 -8.19
CA PHE A 167 -10.11 9.43 -8.91
C PHE A 167 -10.82 8.92 -10.19
N LYS A 168 -10.73 7.62 -10.48
CA LYS A 168 -11.37 6.99 -11.65
C LYS A 168 -12.80 6.59 -11.40
N THR A 169 -13.12 6.27 -10.14
CA THR A 169 -14.43 5.85 -9.69
C THR A 169 -14.84 6.79 -8.55
N ASP A 170 -16.08 7.26 -8.58
CA ASP A 170 -16.58 8.13 -7.51
C ASP A 170 -16.68 7.38 -6.18
N GLY A 171 -16.37 8.08 -5.10
CA GLY A 171 -16.36 7.59 -3.74
C GLY A 171 -16.09 8.72 -2.76
N PRO A 172 -16.23 8.49 -1.43
CA PRO A 172 -15.88 9.49 -0.43
C PRO A 172 -14.39 9.85 -0.56
N LEU A 173 -14.05 11.12 -0.38
CA LEU A 173 -12.66 11.57 -0.31
C LEU A 173 -12.10 11.24 1.09
N ASP A 174 -11.83 9.95 1.32
CA ASP A 174 -11.33 9.44 2.61
C ASP A 174 -9.80 9.36 2.65
N LEU A 175 -9.20 8.48 1.83
CA LEU A 175 -7.75 8.26 1.71
C LEU A 175 -7.04 7.70 2.96
N ARG A 176 -7.74 7.47 4.08
CA ARG A 176 -7.12 6.81 5.24
C ARG A 176 -6.90 5.32 5.02
N LEU A 177 -5.73 4.86 5.44
CA LEU A 177 -5.39 3.43 5.53
C LEU A 177 -6.20 2.76 6.66
N ASN A 178 -6.38 3.47 7.78
CA ASN A 178 -7.29 3.08 8.85
C ASN A 178 -8.50 4.03 8.89
N GLN A 179 -9.70 3.55 8.53
CA GLN A 179 -10.90 4.39 8.51
C GLN A 179 -11.52 4.64 9.89
N GLU A 180 -11.05 3.95 10.94
CA GLU A 180 -11.56 4.05 12.30
C GLU A 180 -10.88 5.18 13.11
N THR A 181 -9.75 5.70 12.63
CA THR A 181 -8.94 6.70 13.34
C THR A 181 -8.56 7.87 12.42
N GLY A 182 -8.05 8.96 13.01
CA GLY A 182 -7.61 10.14 12.27
C GLY A 182 -8.74 10.92 11.59
N ILE A 183 -8.37 11.83 10.68
CA ILE A 183 -9.28 12.65 9.90
C ILE A 183 -9.21 12.27 8.42
N SER A 184 -10.34 12.26 7.73
CA SER A 184 -10.39 11.98 6.30
C SER A 184 -9.79 13.11 5.47
N ALA A 185 -9.42 12.84 4.22
CA ALA A 185 -8.94 13.87 3.30
C ALA A 185 -9.97 14.97 3.05
N ALA A 186 -11.27 14.65 3.02
CA ALA A 186 -12.33 15.66 2.98
C ALA A 186 -12.30 16.58 4.21
N GLN A 187 -12.25 16.01 5.42
CA GLN A 187 -12.19 16.77 6.67
C GLN A 187 -10.90 17.60 6.77
N ARG A 188 -9.80 17.06 6.27
CA ARG A 188 -8.52 17.74 6.18
C ARG A 188 -8.61 18.96 5.27
N LEU A 189 -9.20 18.82 4.09
CA LEU A 189 -9.40 19.93 3.16
C LEU A 189 -10.27 21.04 3.76
N ASP A 190 -11.31 20.70 4.53
CA ASP A 190 -12.21 21.69 5.15
C ASP A 190 -11.50 22.61 6.17
N THR A 191 -10.35 22.21 6.70
CA THR A 191 -9.64 22.92 7.79
C THR A 191 -8.24 23.41 7.43
N ILE A 192 -7.63 22.88 6.36
CA ILE A 192 -6.27 23.24 5.94
C ILE A 192 -6.21 24.69 5.42
N SER A 193 -5.14 25.40 5.77
CA SER A 193 -4.88 26.73 5.19
C SER A 193 -4.43 26.63 3.74
N ARG A 194 -4.51 27.73 2.99
CA ARG A 194 -4.08 27.74 1.58
C ARG A 194 -2.57 27.48 1.47
N GLU A 195 -1.80 28.14 2.33
CA GLU A 195 -0.35 28.06 2.38
C GLU A 195 0.11 26.64 2.73
N GLU A 196 -0.54 26.01 3.71
CA GLU A 196 -0.29 24.63 4.11
C GLU A 196 -0.68 23.62 3.02
N LEU A 197 -1.81 23.82 2.33
CA LEU A 197 -2.22 22.98 1.21
C LEU A 197 -1.23 23.08 0.04
N ALA A 198 -0.76 24.29 -0.30
CA ALA A 198 0.25 24.49 -1.35
C ALA A 198 1.58 23.80 -0.97
N GLY A 199 2.03 23.99 0.28
CA GLY A 199 3.22 23.34 0.82
C GLY A 199 3.13 21.82 0.73
N MET A 200 2.04 21.23 1.25
CA MET A 200 1.80 19.79 1.21
C MET A 200 1.79 19.23 -0.24
N LEU A 201 1.13 19.89 -1.19
CA LEU A 201 1.11 19.45 -2.59
C LEU A 201 2.52 19.44 -3.21
N CYS A 202 3.31 20.46 -2.90
CA CYS A 202 4.68 20.59 -3.35
C CYS A 202 5.59 19.52 -2.72
N GLU A 203 5.63 19.46 -1.38
CA GLU A 203 6.56 18.62 -0.62
C GLU A 203 6.23 17.13 -0.75
N ASN A 204 4.94 16.77 -0.77
CA ASN A 204 4.55 15.36 -0.76
C ASN A 204 4.48 14.72 -2.16
N SER A 205 4.39 15.51 -3.23
CA SER A 205 4.16 14.96 -4.58
C SER A 205 4.82 15.70 -5.75
N ASP A 206 5.61 16.74 -5.48
CA ASP A 206 6.24 17.58 -6.50
C ASP A 206 5.20 18.15 -7.50
N GLU A 207 4.01 18.58 -7.03
CA GLU A 207 2.94 19.09 -7.90
C GLU A 207 3.26 20.49 -8.44
N PRO A 208 3.42 20.67 -9.77
CA PRO A 208 3.80 21.96 -10.34
C PRO A 208 2.76 23.07 -10.18
N TYR A 209 1.48 22.70 -10.10
CA TYR A 209 0.36 23.66 -9.97
C TYR A 209 -0.12 23.76 -8.51
N CYS A 210 0.77 23.54 -7.54
CA CYS A 210 0.42 23.49 -6.12
C CYS A 210 -0.30 24.76 -5.64
N GLU A 211 0.17 25.94 -6.07
CA GLU A 211 -0.40 27.24 -5.70
C GLU A 211 -1.79 27.48 -6.30
N GLU A 212 -1.97 27.15 -7.58
CA GLU A 212 -3.24 27.28 -8.29
C GLU A 212 -4.29 26.32 -7.72
N LEU A 213 -3.90 25.07 -7.46
CA LEU A 213 -4.76 24.06 -6.87
C LEU A 213 -5.15 24.41 -5.44
N ALA A 214 -4.19 24.83 -4.61
CA ALA A 214 -4.46 25.23 -3.24
C ALA A 214 -5.42 26.42 -3.19
N LYS A 215 -5.24 27.40 -4.07
CA LYS A 215 -6.19 28.51 -4.23
C LYS A 215 -7.57 28.02 -4.62
N ALA A 216 -7.67 27.22 -5.69
CA ALA A 216 -8.96 26.79 -6.21
C ALA A 216 -9.74 25.94 -5.20
N ILE A 217 -9.06 25.02 -4.52
CA ILE A 217 -9.64 24.16 -3.48
C ILE A 217 -10.14 25.01 -2.30
N THR A 218 -9.29 25.89 -1.76
CA THR A 218 -9.68 26.72 -0.60
C THR A 218 -10.76 27.76 -0.95
N ASP A 219 -10.77 28.30 -2.18
CA ASP A 219 -11.81 29.21 -2.65
C ASP A 219 -13.17 28.51 -2.75
N GLU A 220 -13.23 27.25 -3.21
CA GLU A 220 -14.47 26.46 -3.20
C GLU A 220 -15.00 26.26 -1.78
N ILE A 221 -14.12 25.93 -0.84
CA ILE A 221 -14.47 25.70 0.57
C ILE A 221 -14.96 26.99 1.24
N ARG A 222 -14.29 28.13 0.98
CA ARG A 222 -14.71 29.46 1.49
C ARG A 222 -16.07 29.91 0.95
N ARG A 223 -16.49 29.43 -0.22
CA ARG A 223 -17.83 29.69 -0.78
C ARG A 223 -18.91 28.81 -0.16
N GLY A 224 -18.55 27.89 0.74
CA GLY A 224 -19.46 26.95 1.38
C GLY A 224 -19.66 25.63 0.60
N ASN A 225 -18.84 25.36 -0.42
CA ASN A 225 -18.89 24.09 -1.13
C ASN A 225 -18.04 23.04 -0.40
N HIS A 226 -18.56 21.81 -0.29
CA HIS A 226 -17.81 20.68 0.28
C HIS A 226 -17.20 19.80 -0.81
N ILE A 227 -15.91 19.49 -0.68
CA ILE A 227 -15.16 18.58 -1.54
C ILE A 227 -15.07 17.20 -0.84
N ASP A 228 -16.23 16.56 -0.71
CA ASP A 228 -16.43 15.32 0.04
C ASP A 228 -16.30 14.04 -0.82
N THR A 229 -16.17 14.17 -2.14
CA THR A 229 -15.98 13.03 -3.06
C THR A 229 -14.75 13.17 -3.95
N THR A 230 -14.23 12.03 -4.37
CA THR A 230 -13.10 11.94 -5.30
C THR A 230 -13.41 12.64 -6.63
N THR A 231 -14.65 12.57 -7.11
CA THR A 231 -15.06 13.25 -8.35
C THR A 231 -15.12 14.76 -8.18
N LYS A 232 -15.59 15.28 -7.04
CA LYS A 232 -15.62 16.72 -6.79
C LYS A 232 -14.20 17.31 -6.77
N LEU A 233 -13.25 16.66 -6.09
CA LEU A 233 -11.85 17.09 -6.09
C LEU A 233 -11.29 17.08 -7.51
N ARG A 234 -11.54 16.00 -8.26
CA ARG A 234 -11.13 15.91 -9.67
C ARG A 234 -11.72 17.03 -10.53
N GLN A 235 -12.98 17.41 -10.33
CA GLN A 235 -13.61 18.50 -11.07
C GLN A 235 -12.96 19.86 -10.77
N VAL A 236 -12.54 20.09 -9.53
CA VAL A 236 -11.77 21.30 -9.17
C VAL A 236 -10.44 21.31 -9.90
N ILE A 237 -9.72 20.18 -9.95
CA ILE A 237 -8.47 20.04 -10.71
C ILE A 237 -8.71 20.31 -12.21
N GLU A 238 -9.73 19.68 -12.80
CA GLU A 238 -10.08 19.84 -14.23
C GLU A 238 -10.37 21.31 -14.58
N LYS A 239 -11.14 22.02 -13.74
CA LYS A 239 -11.42 23.45 -13.92
C LYS A 239 -10.17 24.32 -13.74
N THR A 240 -9.33 24.00 -12.76
CA THR A 240 -8.10 24.77 -12.49
C THR A 240 -7.14 24.70 -13.67
N LEU A 241 -7.06 23.55 -14.33
CA LEU A 241 -6.17 23.30 -15.47
C LEU A 241 -6.84 23.53 -16.83
N ASP A 242 -7.99 24.22 -16.86
CA ASP A 242 -8.76 24.41 -18.09
C ASP A 242 -8.00 25.23 -19.14
N PHE A 243 -7.07 26.08 -18.68
CA PHE A 243 -6.21 26.94 -19.50
C PHE A 243 -5.17 26.18 -20.36
N LEU A 244 -4.93 24.89 -20.08
CA LEU A 244 -3.94 24.10 -20.80
C LEU A 244 -4.36 23.78 -22.23
N PRO A 245 -3.43 23.70 -23.20
CA PRO A 245 -3.74 23.29 -24.56
C PRO A 245 -4.36 21.89 -24.64
N GLU A 246 -5.38 21.73 -25.48
CA GLU A 246 -6.19 20.49 -25.58
C GLU A 246 -5.35 19.21 -25.80
N LYS A 247 -4.23 19.34 -26.54
CA LYS A 247 -3.31 18.23 -26.84
C LYS A 247 -2.64 17.64 -25.58
N GLU A 248 -2.39 18.46 -24.55
CA GLU A 248 -1.63 18.07 -23.35
C GLU A 248 -2.51 18.00 -22.10
N LYS A 249 -3.67 18.65 -22.15
CA LYS A 249 -4.64 18.80 -21.06
C LYS A 249 -5.00 17.47 -20.40
N LYS A 250 -5.38 16.46 -21.19
CA LYS A 250 -5.83 15.16 -20.66
C LYS A 250 -4.76 14.44 -19.83
N GLU A 251 -3.52 14.39 -20.32
CA GLU A 251 -2.44 13.69 -19.61
C GLU A 251 -1.97 14.51 -18.40
N THR A 252 -1.96 15.84 -18.51
CA THR A 252 -1.59 16.72 -17.39
C THR A 252 -2.59 16.64 -16.25
N ILE A 253 -3.91 16.74 -16.53
CA ILE A 253 -4.98 16.56 -15.53
C ILE A 253 -4.84 15.22 -14.82
N LYS A 254 -4.59 14.14 -15.58
CA LYS A 254 -4.41 12.80 -14.99
C LYS A 254 -3.22 12.76 -14.03
N LYS A 255 -2.07 13.33 -14.41
CA LYS A 255 -0.87 13.38 -13.54
C LYS A 255 -1.10 14.26 -12.32
N THR A 256 -1.78 15.39 -12.47
CA THR A 256 -2.13 16.27 -11.35
C THR A 256 -3.12 15.60 -10.39
N CYS A 257 -4.10 14.84 -10.90
CA CYS A 257 -4.95 14.00 -10.05
C CYS A 257 -4.13 12.97 -9.26
N GLN A 258 -3.17 12.29 -9.91
CA GLN A 258 -2.30 11.32 -9.23
C GLN A 258 -1.49 11.96 -8.11
N ARG A 259 -0.85 13.11 -8.37
CA ARG A 259 -0.04 13.84 -7.40
C ARG A 259 -0.86 14.44 -6.26
N THR A 260 -1.99 15.09 -6.58
CA THR A 260 -2.89 15.67 -5.57
C THR A 260 -3.42 14.60 -4.60
N PHE A 261 -3.90 13.46 -5.13
CA PHE A 261 -4.37 12.36 -4.30
C PHE A 261 -3.22 11.72 -3.50
N GLN A 262 -2.04 11.60 -4.09
CA GLN A 262 -0.85 11.11 -3.39
C GLN A 262 -0.45 12.04 -2.23
N ALA A 263 -0.41 13.36 -2.46
CA ALA A 263 -0.04 14.32 -1.42
C ALA A 263 -1.02 14.32 -0.24
N LEU A 264 -2.32 14.31 -0.53
CA LEU A 264 -3.37 14.19 0.49
C LEU A 264 -3.26 12.86 1.24
N ARG A 265 -3.01 11.76 0.52
CA ARG A 265 -2.83 10.43 1.14
C ARG A 265 -1.65 10.41 2.10
N ILE A 266 -0.51 10.96 1.68
CA ILE A 266 0.70 11.06 2.49
C ILE A 266 0.42 11.88 3.76
N ASP A 267 -0.26 13.02 3.64
CA ASP A 267 -0.60 13.89 4.78
C ASP A 267 -1.55 13.22 5.77
N VAL A 268 -2.68 12.67 5.33
CA VAL A 268 -3.68 12.08 6.25
C VAL A 268 -3.22 10.79 6.93
N ASN A 269 -2.19 10.13 6.38
CA ASN A 269 -1.63 8.89 6.95
C ASN A 269 -0.24 9.11 7.57
N HIS A 270 0.30 10.33 7.56
CA HIS A 270 1.64 10.66 8.05
C HIS A 270 2.72 9.71 7.49
N GLU A 271 2.65 9.40 6.19
CA GLU A 271 3.43 8.31 5.59
C GLU A 271 4.95 8.54 5.70
N PHE A 272 5.39 9.80 5.61
CA PHE A 272 6.82 10.12 5.70
C PHE A 272 7.33 10.10 7.14
N GLU A 273 6.55 10.59 8.09
CA GLU A 273 6.87 10.58 9.51
C GLU A 273 6.98 9.13 10.01
N VAL A 274 5.99 8.32 9.65
CA VAL A 274 5.96 6.88 9.94
C VAL A 274 7.17 6.17 9.34
N LEU A 275 7.50 6.45 8.06
CA LEU A 275 8.67 5.85 7.41
C LEU A 275 9.98 6.32 8.07
N TYR A 276 10.06 7.59 8.47
CA TYR A 276 11.23 8.14 9.15
C TYR A 276 11.46 7.42 10.49
N GLU A 277 10.44 7.33 11.33
CA GLU A 277 10.51 6.64 12.62
C GLU A 277 10.87 5.14 12.45
N PHE A 278 10.28 4.48 11.45
CA PHE A 278 10.64 3.10 11.11
C PHE A 278 12.12 2.97 10.75
N MET A 279 12.63 3.84 9.87
CA MET A 279 14.03 3.80 9.45
C MET A 279 15.01 4.12 10.60
N GLU A 280 14.60 4.95 11.56
CA GLU A 280 15.38 5.25 12.76
C GLU A 280 15.50 4.03 13.69
N LYS A 281 14.41 3.27 13.85
CA LYS A 281 14.34 2.09 14.74
C LYS A 281 14.83 0.78 14.10
N LEU A 282 14.82 0.72 12.76
CA LEU A 282 15.18 -0.46 11.98
C LEU A 282 16.56 -1.06 12.35
N PRO A 283 17.64 -0.27 12.57
CA PRO A 283 18.92 -0.79 13.01
C PRO A 283 18.88 -1.68 14.26
N ASP A 284 18.09 -1.30 15.26
CA ASP A 284 18.06 -1.98 16.55
C ASP A 284 17.08 -3.16 16.56
N ALA A 285 16.13 -3.17 15.61
CA ALA A 285 15.23 -4.28 15.39
C ALA A 285 15.88 -5.45 14.64
N LEU A 286 16.93 -5.21 13.85
CA LEU A 286 17.67 -6.26 13.13
C LEU A 286 18.68 -6.95 14.04
N ARG A 287 18.68 -8.28 14.02
CA ARG A 287 19.77 -9.09 14.60
C ARG A 287 21.06 -8.90 13.80
N PRO A 288 22.24 -9.15 14.41
CA PRO A 288 23.50 -9.23 13.67
C PRO A 288 23.38 -10.15 12.45
N GLY A 289 23.90 -9.69 11.31
CA GLY A 289 23.76 -10.41 10.02
C GLY A 289 22.35 -10.41 9.39
N GLY A 290 21.35 -9.87 10.08
CA GLY A 290 19.96 -9.82 9.63
C GLY A 290 19.77 -8.96 8.37
N ARG A 291 18.76 -9.30 7.57
CA ARG A 291 18.54 -8.68 6.24
C ARG A 291 17.23 -7.92 6.17
N VAL A 292 17.24 -6.76 5.52
CA VAL A 292 16.03 -5.98 5.27
C VAL A 292 15.82 -5.69 3.79
N ALA A 293 14.60 -5.89 3.30
CA ALA A 293 14.14 -5.51 1.97
C ALA A 293 13.01 -4.47 2.08
N ILE A 294 13.10 -3.38 1.32
CA ILE A 294 12.12 -2.30 1.31
C ILE A 294 11.71 -2.00 -0.13
N LEU A 295 10.43 -2.15 -0.45
CA LEU A 295 9.84 -1.69 -1.69
C LEU A 295 9.29 -0.27 -1.51
N THR A 296 9.64 0.60 -2.46
CA THR A 296 9.18 2.00 -2.53
C THR A 296 8.49 2.22 -3.88
N PHE A 297 7.49 3.10 -3.92
CA PHE A 297 6.66 3.32 -5.11
C PHE A 297 6.74 4.75 -5.64
N HIS A 298 7.28 5.68 -4.86
CA HIS A 298 7.56 7.04 -5.33
C HIS A 298 8.96 7.54 -4.95
N SER A 299 9.34 8.68 -5.54
CA SER A 299 10.65 9.32 -5.37
C SER A 299 10.94 9.73 -3.92
N GLY A 300 9.93 10.25 -3.21
CA GLY A 300 10.04 10.66 -1.81
C GLY A 300 10.50 9.53 -0.88
N GLU A 301 9.75 8.42 -0.86
CA GLU A 301 10.11 7.21 -0.09
C GLU A 301 11.51 6.71 -0.45
N ASP A 302 11.77 6.53 -1.76
CA ASP A 302 13.03 6.00 -2.26
C ASP A 302 14.23 6.86 -1.84
N LYS A 303 14.07 8.18 -1.83
CA LYS A 303 15.10 9.14 -1.39
C LYS A 303 15.35 9.02 0.11
N LEU A 304 14.31 8.91 0.93
CA LEU A 304 14.40 8.75 2.37
C LEU A 304 15.13 7.44 2.71
N VAL A 305 14.66 6.31 2.18
CA VAL A 305 15.26 4.99 2.40
C VAL A 305 16.71 4.97 1.93
N LYS A 306 17.01 5.50 0.73
CA LYS A 306 18.40 5.59 0.23
C LYS A 306 19.30 6.35 1.18
N LYS A 307 18.83 7.49 1.71
CA LYS A 307 19.62 8.35 2.59
C LYS A 307 19.90 7.64 3.92
N ALA A 308 18.88 7.03 4.52
CA ALA A 308 19.01 6.31 5.79
C ALA A 308 19.97 5.12 5.67
N LEU A 309 19.79 4.25 4.67
CA LEU A 309 20.68 3.09 4.47
C LEU A 309 22.13 3.49 4.19
N LYS A 310 22.33 4.55 3.39
CA LYS A 310 23.68 5.09 3.13
C LYS A 310 24.34 5.67 4.38
N SER A 311 23.57 6.31 5.27
CA SER A 311 24.11 6.82 6.55
C SER A 311 24.51 5.68 7.45
N GLY A 312 23.62 4.70 7.65
CA GLY A 312 23.90 3.53 8.49
C GLY A 312 25.11 2.73 8.00
N TYR A 313 25.31 2.60 6.69
CA TYR A 313 26.53 1.98 6.15
C TYR A 313 27.81 2.75 6.51
N LYS A 314 27.80 4.09 6.43
CA LYS A 314 28.95 4.92 6.81
C LYS A 314 29.26 4.86 8.31
N GLU A 315 28.24 4.67 9.12
CA GLU A 315 28.32 4.57 10.58
C GLU A 315 28.69 3.15 11.05
N GLY A 316 28.81 2.18 10.13
CA GLY A 316 29.12 0.79 10.45
C GLY A 316 27.93 -0.02 10.96
N ILE A 317 26.72 0.52 10.92
CA ILE A 317 25.47 -0.17 11.29
C ILE A 317 25.17 -1.29 10.30
N TYR A 318 25.38 -1.03 9.01
CA TYR A 318 25.16 -1.99 7.93
C TYR A 318 26.49 -2.45 7.33
N SER A 319 26.66 -3.76 7.14
CA SER A 319 27.81 -4.35 6.45
C SER A 319 27.74 -4.16 4.93
N ASP A 320 26.52 -4.11 4.38
CA ASP A 320 26.26 -3.76 2.98
C ASP A 320 24.86 -3.18 2.78
N TYR A 321 24.65 -2.48 1.67
CA TYR A 321 23.36 -1.90 1.28
C TYR A 321 23.22 -1.71 -0.23
N ALA A 322 21.98 -1.56 -0.69
CA ALA A 322 21.63 -1.29 -2.08
C ALA A 322 22.10 0.10 -2.55
N LYS A 323 23.30 0.15 -3.15
CA LYS A 323 23.84 1.35 -3.82
C LYS A 323 22.97 1.76 -5.02
N ASP A 324 22.60 0.75 -5.80
CA ASP A 324 21.69 0.85 -6.93
C ASP A 324 20.33 0.25 -6.59
N VAL A 325 19.31 0.71 -7.33
CA VAL A 325 17.93 0.25 -7.13
C VAL A 325 17.67 -1.01 -7.95
N ILE A 326 17.06 -2.02 -7.34
CA ILE A 326 16.54 -3.18 -8.07
C ILE A 326 15.13 -2.85 -8.53
N ARG A 327 14.83 -3.16 -9.79
CA ARG A 327 13.54 -2.88 -10.43
C ARG A 327 12.87 -4.17 -10.87
N PRO A 328 11.53 -4.20 -10.93
CA PRO A 328 10.82 -5.36 -11.43
C PRO A 328 11.15 -5.61 -12.90
N SER A 329 11.09 -6.88 -13.28
CA SER A 329 11.35 -7.28 -14.67
C SER A 329 10.30 -6.72 -15.63
N ALA A 330 10.65 -6.59 -16.93
CA ALA A 330 9.69 -6.19 -17.97
C ALA A 330 8.50 -7.16 -18.08
N LYS A 331 8.75 -8.46 -17.83
CA LYS A 331 7.71 -9.49 -17.78
C LYS A 331 6.73 -9.22 -16.64
N GLU A 332 7.23 -8.93 -15.44
CA GLU A 332 6.40 -8.60 -14.29
C GLU A 332 5.61 -7.32 -14.50
N CYS A 333 6.23 -6.26 -15.03
CA CYS A 333 5.55 -5.00 -15.35
C CYS A 333 4.41 -5.18 -16.36
N THR A 334 4.50 -6.17 -17.25
CA THR A 334 3.46 -6.50 -18.23
C THR A 334 2.31 -7.27 -17.57
N GLN A 335 2.62 -8.18 -16.63
CA GLN A 335 1.63 -8.99 -15.91
C GLN A 335 0.94 -8.22 -14.78
N ASN A 336 1.67 -7.30 -14.14
CA ASN A 336 1.23 -6.43 -13.08
C ASN A 336 1.70 -4.99 -13.35
N PRO A 337 0.89 -4.17 -14.05
CA PRO A 337 1.24 -2.77 -14.32
C PRO A 337 1.52 -1.93 -13.08
N ARG A 338 1.07 -2.36 -11.90
CA ARG A 338 1.32 -1.67 -10.61
C ARG A 338 2.78 -1.81 -10.16
N ALA A 339 3.51 -2.80 -10.67
CA ALA A 339 4.94 -2.99 -10.40
C ALA A 339 5.83 -1.91 -11.06
N ARG A 340 5.34 -1.21 -12.09
CA ARG A 340 6.19 -0.40 -12.97
C ARG A 340 7.01 0.68 -12.24
N SER A 341 6.46 1.28 -11.18
CA SER A 341 7.14 2.32 -10.41
C SER A 341 7.93 1.78 -9.22
N THR A 342 7.82 0.48 -8.93
CA THR A 342 8.43 -0.14 -7.76
C THR A 342 9.95 -0.13 -7.84
N LYS A 343 10.55 0.07 -6.67
CA LYS A 343 11.98 0.14 -6.45
C LYS A 343 12.29 -0.61 -5.16
N MET A 344 13.10 -1.65 -5.26
CA MET A 344 13.59 -2.38 -4.10
C MET A 344 14.93 -1.83 -3.66
N ARG A 345 15.04 -1.55 -2.36
CA ARG A 345 16.30 -1.31 -1.63
C ARG A 345 16.46 -2.35 -0.55
N TRP A 346 17.70 -2.54 -0.11
CA TRP A 346 18.02 -3.53 0.89
C TRP A 346 19.25 -3.15 1.70
N ALA A 347 19.40 -3.75 2.86
CA ALA A 347 20.62 -3.68 3.68
C ALA A 347 20.82 -4.96 4.51
N ILE A 348 22.06 -5.18 4.95
CA ILE A 348 22.46 -6.26 5.84
C ILE A 348 23.04 -5.63 7.10
N LYS A 349 22.53 -6.00 8.27
CA LYS A 349 23.06 -5.56 9.57
C LYS A 349 24.49 -6.09 9.74
N ALA A 350 25.37 -5.26 10.27
CA ALA A 350 26.72 -5.71 10.62
C ALA A 350 26.69 -6.81 11.71
N GLU A 351 27.74 -7.61 11.78
CA GLU A 351 27.94 -8.65 12.81
C GLU A 351 28.17 -8.06 14.21
#